data_AF-A0A9W6GH54-F1
#
_entry.id   AF-A0A9W6GH54-F1
#
_cell.length_a   1.000
_cell.length_b   1.000
_cell.length_c   1.000
_cell.angle_alpha   90.00
_cell.angle_beta   90.00
_cell.angle_gamma   90.00
#
_symmetry.space_group_name_H-M   'P 1'
#
loop_
_entity.id
_entity.type
_entity.pdbx_description
1 polymer ?
#
loop_
_entity_poly.entity_id
_entity_poly.type
_entity_poly.pdbx_seq_one_letter_code
_entity_poly.pdbx_strand_id
1 'polypeptide(L)'
;MEKFKKFIGKPFKLEYIQNPEFLKSLSICCQNIPEKIEEFEEIEFLIDDIVMCVAVLNGKIKRIMLVKLNKENPDECSPLTKEELEQFLKKNEEKLLKFFENITL
;
A
#
# COMPACT_ATOMS: atom_id res chain seq x y z
N MET A 1 -10.85 -3.68 -5.69
CA MET A 1 -10.63 -3.95 -4.25
C MET A 1 -10.87 -5.41 -3.84
N GLU A 2 -11.87 -6.12 -4.37
CA GLU A 2 -12.18 -7.52 -3.99
C GLU A 2 -10.96 -8.47 -3.98
N LYS A 3 -10.11 -8.41 -5.01
CA LYS A 3 -8.91 -9.27 -5.13
C LYS A 3 -7.90 -9.07 -3.99
N PHE A 4 -7.91 -7.93 -3.32
CA PHE A 4 -6.99 -7.61 -2.22
C PHE A 4 -7.49 -8.08 -0.86
N LYS A 5 -8.79 -8.44 -0.74
CA LYS A 5 -9.35 -8.93 0.52
C LYS A 5 -8.64 -10.19 1.04
N LYS A 6 -8.07 -11.01 0.14
CA LYS A 6 -7.32 -12.22 0.48
C LYS A 6 -6.06 -11.96 1.33
N PHE A 7 -5.56 -10.73 1.32
CA PHE A 7 -4.37 -10.32 2.10
C PHE A 7 -4.73 -9.76 3.49
N ILE A 8 -5.99 -9.40 3.72
CA ILE A 8 -6.44 -8.92 5.03
C ILE A 8 -6.34 -10.08 6.04
N GLY A 9 -5.76 -9.80 7.19
CA GLY A 9 -5.49 -10.75 8.26
C GLY A 9 -4.22 -11.58 8.07
N LYS A 10 -3.54 -11.46 6.92
CA LYS A 10 -2.26 -12.16 6.70
C LYS A 10 -1.11 -11.49 7.46
N PRO A 11 -0.11 -12.27 7.92
CA PRO A 11 1.13 -11.72 8.47
C PRO A 11 1.81 -10.79 7.46
N PHE A 12 2.35 -9.68 7.95
CA PHE A 12 3.10 -8.72 7.16
C PHE A 12 4.61 -9.00 7.27
N LYS A 13 5.31 -9.03 6.13
CA LYS A 13 6.75 -9.22 6.03
C LYS A 13 7.44 -7.89 5.79
N LEU A 14 8.09 -7.37 6.82
CA LEU A 14 8.77 -6.09 6.77
C LEU A 14 10.01 -6.11 5.87
N GLU A 15 10.70 -7.25 5.77
CA GLU A 15 11.96 -7.37 5.04
C GLU A 15 11.84 -7.02 3.54
N TYR A 16 10.66 -7.21 2.95
CA TYR A 16 10.42 -6.89 1.54
C TYR A 16 10.30 -5.39 1.31
N ILE A 17 9.64 -4.65 2.20
CA ILE A 17 9.52 -3.20 2.04
C ILE A 17 10.79 -2.47 2.49
N GLN A 18 11.63 -3.10 3.32
CA GLN A 18 12.99 -2.64 3.63
C GLN A 18 13.96 -2.84 2.46
N ASN A 19 13.60 -3.62 1.44
CA ASN A 19 14.40 -3.82 0.24
C ASN A 19 14.07 -2.74 -0.82
N PRO A 20 14.93 -1.73 -1.04
CA PRO A 20 14.65 -0.66 -1.99
C PRO A 20 14.57 -1.15 -3.44
N GLU A 21 15.33 -2.19 -3.81
CA GLU A 21 15.29 -2.75 -5.16
C GLU A 21 13.96 -3.45 -5.45
N PHE A 22 13.37 -4.11 -4.45
CA PHE A 22 12.05 -4.71 -4.57
C PHE A 22 10.99 -3.63 -4.84
N LEU A 23 10.94 -2.58 -4.02
CA LEU A 23 9.98 -1.48 -4.19
C LEU A 23 10.16 -0.77 -5.54
N LYS A 24 11.42 -0.49 -5.92
CA LYS A 24 11.77 0.12 -7.21
C LYS A 24 11.33 -0.75 -8.39
N SER A 25 11.51 -2.08 -8.32
CA SER A 25 11.07 -3.00 -9.38
C SER A 25 9.57 -2.98 -9.64
N LEU A 26 8.77 -2.52 -8.67
CA LEU A 26 7.32 -2.38 -8.77
C LEU A 26 6.87 -0.92 -8.99
N SER A 27 7.83 0.02 -9.10
CA SER A 27 7.55 1.46 -9.13
C SER A 27 6.65 1.90 -7.97
N ILE A 28 6.97 1.41 -6.77
CA ILE A 28 6.33 1.76 -5.51
C ILE A 28 7.36 2.50 -4.67
N CYS A 29 6.97 3.62 -4.06
CA CYS A 29 7.82 4.34 -3.11
C CYS A 29 7.18 4.23 -1.72
N CYS A 30 7.94 3.85 -0.70
CA CYS A 30 7.48 3.88 0.69
C CYS A 30 7.96 5.18 1.33
N GLN A 31 7.05 5.98 1.91
CA GLN A 31 7.43 7.28 2.47
C GLN A 31 8.21 7.16 3.78
N ASN A 32 7.78 6.25 4.65
CA ASN A 32 8.43 5.98 5.92
C ASN A 32 8.43 4.47 6.19
N ILE A 33 9.60 3.84 6.07
CA ILE A 33 9.75 2.40 6.31
C ILE A 33 10.01 2.21 7.80
N PRO A 34 9.11 1.52 8.54
CA PRO A 34 9.35 1.28 9.95
C PRO A 34 10.53 0.33 10.17
N GLU A 35 11.27 0.50 11.27
CA GLU A 35 12.38 -0.40 11.63
C GLU A 35 11.88 -1.80 12.04
N LYS A 36 10.69 -1.85 12.65
CA LYS A 36 10.00 -3.05 13.10
C LYS A 36 8.48 -2.83 13.03
N ILE A 37 7.71 -3.92 12.97
CA ILE A 37 6.26 -3.85 13.14
C ILE A 37 5.94 -4.04 14.61
N GLU A 38 5.49 -2.98 15.29
CA GLU A 38 5.07 -3.03 16.70
C GLU A 38 3.59 -3.45 16.83
N GLU A 39 2.87 -2.85 17.80
CA GLU A 39 1.44 -3.09 18.01
C GLU A 39 0.63 -2.58 16.82
N PHE A 40 0.93 -1.37 16.33
CA PHE A 40 0.21 -0.74 15.23
C PHE A 40 1.14 0.10 14.37
N GLU A 41 1.08 -0.12 13.06
CA GLU A 41 1.80 0.65 12.06
C GLU A 41 0.84 1.04 10.92
N GLU A 42 0.92 2.28 10.45
CA GLU A 42 0.36 2.70 9.17
C GLU A 42 1.50 3.01 8.21
N ILE A 43 1.57 2.23 7.13
CA ILE A 43 2.65 2.33 6.17
C ILE A 43 2.08 2.89 4.87
N GLU A 44 2.68 3.98 4.41
CA GLU A 44 2.23 4.72 3.24
C GLU A 44 3.12 4.46 2.03
N PHE A 45 2.48 4.06 0.95
CA PHE A 45 3.13 3.78 -0.33
C PHE A 45 2.59 4.72 -1.40
N LEU A 46 3.47 5.47 -2.04
CA LEU A 46 3.14 6.29 -3.21
C LEU A 46 3.24 5.43 -4.48
N ILE A 47 2.17 5.40 -5.25
CA ILE A 47 2.08 4.79 -6.58
C ILE A 47 1.46 5.80 -7.54
N ASP A 48 2.25 6.27 -8.51
CA ASP A 48 1.86 7.41 -9.35
C ASP A 48 1.50 8.63 -8.46
N ASP A 49 0.26 9.13 -8.53
CA ASP A 49 -0.28 10.23 -7.71
C ASP A 49 -1.21 9.73 -6.57
N ILE A 50 -1.25 8.42 -6.32
CA ILE A 50 -2.14 7.78 -5.33
C ILE A 50 -1.31 7.24 -4.17
N VAL A 51 -1.76 7.52 -2.95
CA VAL A 51 -1.21 6.92 -1.73
C VAL A 51 -2.01 5.70 -1.34
N MET A 52 -1.30 4.60 -1.16
CA MET A 52 -1.82 3.38 -0.57
C MET A 52 -1.39 3.30 0.90
N CYS A 53 -2.34 3.39 1.82
CA CYS A 53 -2.10 3.21 3.25
C CYS A 53 -2.39 1.75 3.64
N VAL A 54 -1.41 1.07 4.22
CA VAL A 54 -1.56 -0.29 4.75
C VAL A 54 -1.45 -0.21 6.28
N ALA A 55 -2.57 -0.47 6.96
CA ALA A 55 -2.59 -0.55 8.41
C ALA A 55 -2.28 -1.99 8.86
N VAL A 56 -1.29 -2.14 9.73
CA VAL A 56 -0.83 -3.40 10.29
C VAL A 56 -1.04 -3.34 11.80
N LEU A 57 -1.73 -4.35 12.36
CA LEU A 57 -1.96 -4.46 13.81
C LEU A 57 -1.58 -5.86 14.26
N ASN A 58 -0.72 -5.95 15.28
CA ASN A 58 -0.14 -7.19 15.77
C ASN A 58 0.46 -8.03 14.64
N GLY A 59 1.28 -7.39 13.79
CA GLY A 59 1.97 -8.04 12.67
C GLY A 59 1.07 -8.48 11.51
N LYS A 60 -0.22 -8.13 11.49
CA LYS A 60 -1.17 -8.55 10.45
C LYS A 60 -1.83 -7.37 9.76
N ILE A 61 -2.00 -7.48 8.44
CA ILE A 61 -2.73 -6.46 7.67
C ILE A 61 -4.17 -6.39 8.17
N LYS A 62 -4.63 -5.19 8.55
CA LYS A 62 -6.03 -4.95 8.93
C LYS A 62 -6.80 -4.20 7.87
N ARG A 63 -6.12 -3.29 7.16
CA ARG A 63 -6.77 -2.39 6.24
C ARG A 63 -5.81 -2.00 5.12
N ILE A 64 -6.37 -1.86 3.93
CA ILE A 64 -5.70 -1.30 2.75
C ILE A 64 -6.61 -0.19 2.26
N MET A 65 -6.11 1.04 2.22
CA MET A 65 -6.82 2.22 1.71
C MET A 65 -6.05 2.81 0.54
N LEU A 66 -6.78 3.37 -0.42
CA LEU A 66 -6.24 4.15 -1.52
C LEU A 66 -6.83 5.54 -1.41
N VAL A 67 -5.97 6.55 -1.39
CA VAL A 67 -6.37 7.96 -1.31
C VAL A 67 -5.60 8.76 -2.35
N LYS A 68 -6.23 9.81 -2.86
CA LYS A 68 -5.55 10.80 -3.69
C LYS A 68 -5.02 11.92 -2.81
N LEU A 69 -3.79 12.36 -3.07
CA LEU A 69 -3.21 13.53 -2.44
C LEU A 69 -3.72 14.79 -3.13
N ASN A 70 -4.02 15.82 -2.35
CA ASN A 70 -4.22 17.16 -2.87
C ASN A 70 -2.83 17.75 -3.20
N LYS A 71 -2.58 18.06 -4.48
CA LYS A 71 -1.29 18.59 -4.94
C LYS A 71 -1.00 19.99 -4.40
N GLU A 72 -2.04 20.76 -4.07
CA GLU A 72 -1.93 22.10 -3.51
C GLU A 72 -1.78 22.07 -1.98
N ASN A 73 -2.28 21.01 -1.33
CA ASN A 73 -2.15 20.77 0.10
C ASN A 73 -1.87 19.29 0.40
N PRO A 74 -0.60 18.85 0.47
CA PRO A 74 -0.25 17.43 0.65
C PRO A 74 -0.76 16.79 1.95
N ASP A 75 -1.11 17.59 2.96
CA ASP A 75 -1.70 17.10 4.21
C ASP A 75 -3.19 16.71 4.05
N GLU A 76 -3.82 17.09 2.94
CA GLU A 76 -5.18 16.70 2.59
C GLU A 76 -5.18 15.50 1.67
N CYS A 77 -5.90 14.46 2.10
CA CYS A 77 -6.20 13.30 1.29
C CYS A 77 -7.71 13.17 1.09
N SER A 78 -8.11 12.61 -0.04
CA SER A 78 -9.52 12.32 -0.33
C SER A 78 -9.67 10.92 -0.92
N PRO A 79 -10.86 10.29 -0.78
CA PRO A 79 -11.12 9.03 -1.43
C PRO A 79 -11.10 9.19 -2.95
N LEU A 80 -10.71 8.12 -3.66
CA LEU A 80 -10.86 8.04 -5.10
C LEU A 80 -12.36 7.92 -5.44
N THR A 81 -12.79 8.55 -6.53
CA THR A 81 -14.07 8.20 -7.15
C THR A 81 -14.01 6.77 -7.69
N LYS A 82 -15.17 6.23 -8.07
CA LYS A 82 -15.23 4.89 -8.67
C LYS A 82 -14.41 4.81 -9.96
N GLU A 83 -14.54 5.81 -10.83
CA GLU A 83 -13.81 5.88 -12.09
C GLU A 83 -12.30 6.02 -11.86
N GLU A 84 -11.87 6.88 -10.93
CA GLU A 84 -10.47 7.04 -10.56
C GLU A 84 -9.88 5.70 -10.06
N LEU A 85 -10.62 5.00 -9.19
CA LEU A 85 -10.20 3.70 -8.66
C LEU A 85 -10.11 2.63 -9.74
N GLU A 86 -11.10 2.55 -10.64
CA GLU A 86 -11.10 1.58 -11.75
C GLU A 86 -9.94 1.82 -12.71
N GLN A 87 -9.64 3.07 -13.06
CA GLN A 87 -8.50 3.43 -13.90
C GLN A 87 -7.17 3.10 -13.22
N PHE A 88 -7.03 3.45 -11.94
CA PHE A 88 -5.85 3.13 -11.15
C PHE A 88 -5.60 1.62 -11.11
N LEU A 89 -6.62 0.83 -10.79
CA LEU A 89 -6.49 -0.63 -10.73
C LEU A 89 -6.23 -1.24 -12.10
N LYS A 90 -6.86 -0.74 -13.19
CA LYS A 90 -6.57 -1.24 -14.54
C LYS A 90 -5.09 -1.12 -14.92
N LYS A 91 -4.41 -0.07 -14.45
CA LYS A 91 -2.98 0.16 -14.69
C LYS A 91 -2.08 -0.60 -13.71
N ASN A 92 -2.49 -0.70 -12.44
CA ASN A 92 -1.60 -1.05 -11.34
C ASN A 92 -1.97 -2.35 -10.61
N GLU A 93 -3.06 -3.04 -10.97
CA GLU A 93 -3.54 -4.20 -10.21
C GLU A 93 -2.52 -5.34 -10.17
N GLU A 94 -1.92 -5.72 -11.29
CA GLU A 94 -0.98 -6.86 -11.34
C GLU A 94 0.25 -6.61 -10.45
N LYS A 95 0.85 -5.41 -10.53
CA LYS A 95 2.00 -5.06 -9.69
C LYS A 95 1.64 -4.97 -8.21
N LEU A 96 0.44 -4.49 -7.87
CA LEU A 96 -0.03 -4.44 -6.49
C LEU A 96 -0.33 -5.84 -5.94
N LEU A 97 -0.88 -6.74 -6.76
CA LEU A 97 -1.05 -8.15 -6.38
C LEU A 97 0.31 -8.79 -6.09
N LYS A 98 1.29 -8.60 -6.98
CA LYS A 98 2.66 -9.08 -6.78
C LYS A 98 3.30 -8.49 -5.53
N PHE A 99 3.10 -7.20 -5.26
CA PHE A 99 3.53 -6.55 -4.03
C PHE A 99 2.97 -7.30 -2.80
N PHE A 100 1.63 -7.41 -2.71
CA PHE A 100 1.00 -8.04 -1.56
C PHE A 100 1.34 -9.54 -1.43
N GLU A 101 1.51 -10.28 -2.53
CA GLU A 101 1.91 -11.69 -2.50
C GLU A 101 3.32 -11.90 -1.94
N ASN A 102 4.21 -10.92 -2.09
CA ASN A 102 5.56 -11.00 -1.52
C ASN A 102 5.57 -10.60 -0.04
N ILE A 103 4.88 -9.51 0.32
CA ILE A 103 4.88 -8.99 1.70
C ILE A 103 3.94 -9.76 2.65
N THR A 104 3.22 -10.79 2.17
CA THR A 104 2.33 -11.59 3.00
C THR A 104 2.69 -13.08 3.02
N LEU A 105 2.27 -13.79 4.07
CA LEU A 105 2.29 -15.26 4.20
C LEU A 105 0.89 -15.84 4.00
#